data_AF-A0A934RE81-F1
#
_entry.id   AF-A0A934RE81-F1
#
_cell.length_a   1.000
_cell.length_b   1.000
_cell.length_c   1.000
_cell.angle_alpha   90.00
_cell.angle_beta   90.00
_cell.angle_gamma   90.00
#
_symmetry.space_group_name_H-M   'P 1'
#
loop_
_entity.id
_entity.type
_entity.pdbx_description
1 polymer ?
#
loop_
_entity_poly.entity_id
_entity_poly.type
_entity_poly.pdbx_seq_one_letter_code
_entity_poly.pdbx_strand_id
1 'polypeptide(L)'
;MSRTFAIPAVLLLITSGWLSAEPLSSVDRMELIERLNTLRDEARSHAIGRFDGASEAFREGMQSGEAATALYLKCVEKVDFIERDRKASDFRDWRKRHDDRLDDEAHALALRHQLRWTVLTMKAAGSPDKAYSLANEALGMLDSIYQVPAELRPHTGVLAQSVSSTYFARAYGLTGYKVPDWPMSPLEKTQRGIRVDGPFQKLIFPALREKRDFAGLRAAWQKRIKFEELAAGFWSSEPIDKKNPGMTEAREKFLIETKPKLDWQMEADLFAAGDERVAAINMLKHLQDNLTHTDARDWEAQFRELVNPPAAAPDPG
;
A
#
# COMPACT_ATOMS: atom_id res chain seq x y z
N MET A 1 41.98 -1.27 67.99
CA MET A 1 41.14 -1.98 68.98
C MET A 1 39.69 -1.89 68.54
N SER A 2 39.16 -3.04 68.15
CA SER A 2 37.84 -3.25 67.58
C SER A 2 36.74 -3.00 68.61
N ARG A 3 35.66 -2.32 68.23
CA ARG A 3 34.41 -2.27 68.99
C ARG A 3 33.31 -2.87 68.14
N THR A 4 33.01 -4.13 68.42
CA THR A 4 31.81 -4.84 68.02
C THR A 4 30.61 -4.26 68.75
N PHE A 5 29.62 -3.79 67.99
CA PHE A 5 28.24 -3.67 68.47
C PHE A 5 27.36 -4.42 67.47
N ALA A 6 26.76 -5.50 67.95
CA ALA A 6 25.77 -6.28 67.24
C ALA A 6 24.45 -5.49 67.18
N ILE A 7 23.89 -5.33 65.98
CA ILE A 7 22.54 -4.81 65.76
C ILE A 7 21.68 -6.00 65.32
N PRO A 8 20.59 -6.35 66.03
CA PRO A 8 19.73 -7.45 65.63
C PRO A 8 18.93 -7.08 64.37
N ALA A 9 18.97 -7.98 63.39
CA ALA A 9 18.23 -7.90 62.15
C ALA A 9 16.71 -7.94 62.41
N VAL A 10 16.03 -6.83 62.14
CA VAL A 10 14.57 -6.79 62.05
C VAL A 10 14.20 -7.36 60.68
N LEU A 11 13.64 -8.57 60.71
CA LEU A 11 13.05 -9.24 59.56
C LEU A 11 11.78 -8.47 59.16
N LEU A 12 11.89 -7.54 58.20
CA LEU A 12 10.74 -6.94 57.53
C LEU A 12 10.08 -8.02 56.67
N LEU A 13 9.04 -8.65 57.21
CA LEU A 13 8.06 -9.42 56.44
C LEU A 13 7.35 -8.46 55.48
N ILE A 14 7.92 -8.31 54.29
CA ILE A 14 7.21 -7.75 53.14
C ILE A 14 6.13 -8.78 52.80
N THR A 15 4.93 -8.61 53.36
CA THR A 15 3.74 -9.24 52.84
C THR A 15 3.49 -8.61 51.47
N SER A 16 4.01 -9.24 50.43
CA SER A 16 3.66 -8.96 49.05
C SER A 16 2.18 -9.29 48.88
N GLY A 17 1.31 -8.35 49.26
CA GLY A 17 -0.05 -8.33 48.74
C GLY A 17 0.10 -8.17 47.24
N TRP A 18 -0.18 -9.24 46.49
CA TRP A 18 -0.37 -9.13 45.06
C TRP A 18 -1.59 -8.22 44.89
N LEU A 19 -1.36 -6.93 44.65
CA LEU A 19 -2.36 -6.04 44.08
C LEU A 19 -2.66 -6.61 42.69
N SER A 20 -3.60 -7.54 42.61
CA SER A 20 -4.21 -7.89 41.34
C SER A 20 -4.88 -6.64 40.82
N ALA A 21 -4.31 -6.06 39.76
CA ALA A 21 -4.95 -4.97 39.03
C ALA A 21 -6.37 -5.42 38.67
N GLU A 22 -7.35 -4.62 39.07
CA GLU A 22 -8.76 -4.96 38.86
C GLU A 22 -9.01 -5.08 37.35
N PRO A 23 -9.56 -6.21 36.86
CA PRO A 23 -9.79 -6.39 35.44
C PRO A 23 -10.88 -5.41 35.00
N LEU A 24 -10.65 -4.74 33.86
CA LEU A 24 -11.62 -3.82 33.25
C LEU A 24 -13.02 -4.43 33.25
N SER A 25 -14.03 -3.77 33.84
CA SER A 25 -15.39 -4.29 33.80
C SER A 25 -15.93 -4.29 32.37
N SER A 26 -17.00 -5.04 32.09
CA SER A 26 -17.65 -4.99 30.78
C SER A 26 -18.19 -3.59 30.44
N VAL A 27 -18.65 -2.86 31.46
CA VAL A 27 -19.16 -1.50 31.33
C VAL A 27 -18.03 -0.53 31.01
N ASP A 28 -16.91 -0.62 31.74
CA ASP A 28 -15.73 0.23 31.47
C ASP A 28 -15.16 -0.04 30.06
N ARG A 29 -15.16 -1.30 29.61
CA ARG A 29 -14.76 -1.65 28.23
C ARG A 29 -15.66 -1.00 27.19
N MET A 30 -16.98 -1.06 27.38
CA MET A 30 -17.93 -0.46 26.46
C MET A 30 -17.75 1.06 26.39
N GLU A 31 -17.64 1.73 27.54
CA GLU A 31 -17.43 3.17 27.61
C GLU A 31 -16.10 3.58 26.96
N LEU A 32 -15.02 2.83 27.20
CA LEU A 32 -13.73 3.09 26.56
C LEU A 32 -13.80 2.90 25.04
N ILE A 33 -14.46 1.86 24.55
CA ILE A 33 -14.65 1.64 23.11
C ILE A 33 -15.45 2.78 22.48
N GLU A 34 -16.52 3.23 23.14
CA GLU A 34 -17.31 4.36 22.67
C GLU A 34 -16.47 5.64 22.60
N ARG A 35 -15.73 5.97 23.66
CA ARG A 35 -14.82 7.13 23.67
C ARG A 35 -13.73 7.03 22.60
N LEU A 36 -13.17 5.84 22.37
CA LEU A 36 -12.20 5.61 21.31
C LEU A 36 -12.81 5.82 19.91
N ASN A 37 -14.05 5.39 19.70
CA ASN A 37 -14.76 5.65 18.45
C ASN A 37 -15.02 7.15 18.23
N THR A 38 -15.44 7.89 19.27
CA THR A 38 -15.61 9.34 19.19
C THR A 38 -14.30 10.05 18.83
N LEU A 39 -13.20 9.72 19.51
CA LEU A 39 -11.89 10.31 19.21
C LEU A 39 -11.42 10.02 17.79
N ARG A 40 -11.70 8.81 17.27
CA ARG A 40 -11.41 8.44 15.88
C ARG A 40 -12.22 9.30 14.91
N ASP A 41 -13.51 9.49 15.19
CA ASP A 41 -14.41 10.24 14.30
C ASP A 41 -14.09 11.74 14.30
N GLU A 42 -13.72 12.31 15.46
CA GLU A 42 -13.19 13.68 15.56
C GLU A 42 -11.89 13.86 14.78
N ALA A 43 -10.94 12.93 14.95
CA ALA A 43 -9.67 12.96 14.20
C ALA A 43 -9.92 12.89 12.68
N ARG A 44 -10.88 12.08 12.24
CA ARG A 44 -11.31 11.99 10.84
C ARG A 44 -11.93 13.30 10.35
N SER A 45 -12.85 13.89 11.12
CA SER A 45 -13.48 15.19 10.79
C SER A 45 -12.42 16.29 10.61
N HIS A 46 -11.45 16.37 11.53
CA HIS A 46 -10.35 17.33 11.41
C HIS A 46 -9.49 17.10 10.17
N ALA A 47 -9.20 15.84 9.83
CA ALA A 47 -8.44 15.51 8.63
C ALA A 47 -9.20 15.91 7.35
N ILE A 48 -10.51 15.65 7.29
CA ILE A 48 -11.38 16.08 6.19
C ILE A 48 -11.38 17.60 6.06
N GLY A 49 -11.57 18.35 7.15
CA GLY A 49 -11.54 19.81 7.11
C GLY A 49 -10.20 20.39 6.63
N ARG A 50 -9.07 19.78 7.02
CA ARG A 50 -7.75 20.16 6.48
C ARG A 50 -7.61 19.83 5.00
N PHE A 51 -8.13 18.68 4.57
CA PHE A 51 -8.12 18.28 3.17
C PHE A 51 -8.98 19.20 2.31
N ASP A 52 -10.15 19.60 2.77
CA ASP A 52 -11.02 20.56 2.07
C ASP A 52 -10.27 21.89 1.86
N GLY A 53 -9.55 22.37 2.87
CA GLY A 53 -8.68 23.54 2.76
C GLY A 53 -7.47 23.36 1.82
N ALA A 54 -7.02 22.12 1.58
CA ALA A 54 -5.93 21.79 0.65
C ALA A 54 -6.40 21.49 -0.78
N SER A 55 -7.70 21.27 -0.97
CA SER A 55 -8.29 20.65 -2.16
C SER A 55 -8.01 21.43 -3.45
N GLU A 56 -8.09 22.77 -3.40
CA GLU A 56 -7.80 23.63 -4.54
C GLU A 56 -6.33 23.53 -4.97
N ALA A 57 -5.41 23.67 -4.02
CA ALA A 57 -3.97 23.56 -4.28
C ALA A 57 -3.61 22.19 -4.85
N PHE A 58 -4.20 21.12 -4.32
CA PHE A 58 -3.98 19.77 -4.84
C PHE A 58 -4.55 19.59 -6.25
N ARG A 59 -5.76 20.11 -6.51
CA ARG A 59 -6.37 20.09 -7.85
C ARG A 59 -5.50 20.83 -8.88
N GLU A 60 -4.99 22.00 -8.53
CA GLU A 60 -4.06 22.77 -9.36
C GLU A 60 -2.75 22.01 -9.58
N GLY A 61 -2.13 21.51 -8.51
CA GLY A 61 -0.88 20.75 -8.58
C GLY A 61 -0.98 19.49 -9.46
N MET A 62 -2.17 18.90 -9.61
CA MET A 62 -2.37 17.72 -10.47
C MET A 62 -2.55 18.06 -11.96
N GLN A 63 -2.64 19.33 -12.37
CA GLN A 63 -2.92 19.71 -13.76
C GLN A 63 -1.75 19.44 -14.71
N SER A 64 -0.52 19.67 -14.26
CA SER A 64 0.69 19.49 -15.05
C SER A 64 1.89 19.06 -14.19
N GLY A 65 2.98 18.62 -14.81
CA GLY A 65 4.23 18.34 -14.10
C GLY A 65 4.80 19.58 -13.43
N GLU A 66 4.78 20.72 -14.15
CA GLU A 66 5.21 22.02 -13.61
C GLU A 66 4.40 22.42 -12.36
N ALA A 67 3.07 22.27 -12.40
CA ALA A 67 2.22 22.58 -11.26
C ALA A 67 2.50 21.67 -10.06
N ALA A 68 2.77 20.38 -10.31
CA ALA A 68 3.14 19.43 -9.26
C ALA A 68 4.48 19.80 -8.61
N THR A 69 5.49 20.14 -9.42
CA THR A 69 6.80 20.58 -8.94
C THR A 69 6.69 21.91 -8.17
N ALA A 70 5.91 22.87 -8.66
CA ALA A 70 5.69 24.14 -7.98
C ALA A 70 5.01 23.95 -6.61
N LEU A 71 3.98 23.10 -6.53
CA LEU A 71 3.34 22.77 -5.26
C LEU A 71 4.31 22.02 -4.32
N TYR A 72 5.07 21.06 -4.85
CA TYR A 72 6.09 20.34 -4.09
C TYR A 72 7.10 21.30 -3.46
N LEU A 73 7.63 22.26 -4.23
CA LEU A 73 8.55 23.28 -3.74
C LEU A 73 7.95 24.12 -2.62
N LYS A 74 6.70 24.58 -2.77
CA LYS A 74 5.97 25.29 -1.69
C LYS A 74 5.87 24.43 -0.42
N CYS A 75 5.58 23.13 -0.57
CA CYS A 75 5.48 22.22 0.55
C CYS A 75 6.83 21.96 1.23
N VAL A 76 7.91 21.79 0.46
CA VAL A 76 9.27 21.63 1.00
C VAL A 76 9.71 22.89 1.74
N GLU A 77 9.53 24.08 1.13
CA GLU A 77 9.86 25.36 1.74
C GLU A 77 9.13 25.52 3.08
N LYS A 78 7.82 25.26 3.10
CA LYS A 78 7.04 25.33 4.33
C LYS A 78 7.60 24.41 5.40
N VAL A 79 7.76 23.13 5.09
CA VAL A 79 7.99 22.07 6.07
C VAL A 79 9.43 22.02 6.58
N ASP A 80 10.40 22.19 5.69
CA ASP A 80 11.82 22.03 6.06
C ASP A 80 12.54 23.36 6.29
N PHE A 81 11.92 24.49 5.96
CA PHE A 81 12.51 25.82 6.14
C PHE A 81 11.65 26.73 7.02
N ILE A 82 10.44 27.10 6.59
CA ILE A 82 9.59 28.07 7.32
C ILE A 82 9.24 27.56 8.72
N GLU A 83 8.69 26.34 8.83
CA GLU A 83 8.31 25.73 10.11
C GLU A 83 9.51 25.44 11.03
N ARG A 84 10.73 25.46 10.47
CA ARG A 84 11.99 25.28 11.20
C ARG A 84 12.75 26.59 11.41
N ASP A 85 12.11 27.73 11.16
CA ASP A 85 12.68 29.08 11.29
C ASP A 85 14.03 29.25 10.55
N ARG A 86 14.13 28.64 9.37
CA ARG A 86 15.33 28.75 8.51
C ARG A 86 15.21 29.95 7.57
N LYS A 87 16.36 30.46 7.16
CA LYS A 87 16.44 31.62 6.27
C LYS A 87 15.97 31.27 4.85
N ALA A 88 15.32 32.24 4.19
CA ALA A 88 14.95 32.12 2.78
C ALA A 88 16.15 31.88 1.83
N SER A 89 17.35 32.35 2.20
CA SER A 89 18.59 32.04 1.47
C SER A 89 18.90 30.54 1.44
N ASP A 90 18.65 29.84 2.55
CA ASP A 90 18.92 28.41 2.65
C ASP A 90 18.03 27.62 1.70
N PHE A 91 16.77 28.04 1.53
CA PHE A 91 15.84 27.42 0.59
C PHE A 91 16.31 27.63 -0.85
N ARG A 92 16.73 28.85 -1.21
CA ARG A 92 17.30 29.13 -2.54
C ARG A 92 18.53 28.27 -2.82
N ASP A 93 19.44 28.16 -1.86
CA ASP A 93 20.64 27.31 -1.99
C ASP A 93 20.28 25.83 -2.08
N TRP A 94 19.30 25.37 -1.31
CA TRP A 94 18.79 24.01 -1.41
C TRP A 94 18.17 23.74 -2.78
N ARG A 95 17.34 24.65 -3.29
CA ARG A 95 16.71 24.53 -4.61
C ARG A 95 17.77 24.41 -5.69
N LYS A 96 18.78 25.30 -5.67
CA LYS A 96 19.92 25.26 -6.60
C LYS A 96 20.70 23.94 -6.54
N ARG A 97 20.84 23.33 -5.36
CA ARG A 97 21.49 22.00 -5.22
C ARG A 97 20.65 20.84 -5.75
N HIS A 98 19.37 21.04 -6.00
CA HIS A 98 18.44 20.01 -6.47
C HIS A 98 17.87 20.31 -7.86
N ASP A 99 18.43 21.29 -8.57
CA ASP A 99 17.93 21.80 -9.85
C ASP A 99 17.74 20.67 -10.88
N ASP A 100 18.78 19.83 -11.07
CA ASP A 100 18.74 18.68 -11.98
C ASP A 100 17.54 17.75 -11.74
N ARG A 101 17.17 17.51 -10.47
CA ARG A 101 16.01 16.69 -10.11
C ARG A 101 14.70 17.45 -10.27
N LEU A 102 14.70 18.75 -10.02
CA LEU A 102 13.51 19.59 -10.11
C LEU A 102 13.10 19.86 -11.56
N ASP A 103 14.08 19.89 -12.47
CA ASP A 103 13.89 20.06 -13.91
C ASP A 103 13.63 18.74 -14.65
N ASP A 104 13.76 17.60 -13.97
CA ASP A 104 13.47 16.28 -14.52
C ASP A 104 11.95 16.05 -14.70
N GLU A 105 11.51 15.89 -15.95
CA GLU A 105 10.12 15.61 -16.31
C GLU A 105 9.58 14.33 -15.65
N ALA A 106 10.42 13.29 -15.50
CA ALA A 106 10.03 12.05 -14.85
C ALA A 106 9.82 12.23 -13.34
N HIS A 107 10.60 13.13 -12.71
CA HIS A 107 10.38 13.49 -11.30
C HIS A 107 9.08 14.27 -11.14
N ALA A 108 8.81 15.22 -12.02
CA ALA A 108 7.56 15.98 -12.03
C ALA A 108 6.33 15.06 -12.22
N LEU A 109 6.45 14.07 -13.11
CA LEU A 109 5.42 13.05 -13.30
C LEU A 109 5.23 12.18 -12.05
N ALA A 110 6.32 11.74 -11.40
CA ALA A 110 6.25 10.97 -10.17
C ALA A 110 5.58 11.76 -9.03
N LEU A 111 5.90 13.05 -8.88
CA LEU A 111 5.25 13.94 -7.91
C LEU A 111 3.75 14.09 -8.19
N ARG A 112 3.37 14.21 -9.46
CA ARG A 112 1.96 14.28 -9.87
C ARG A 112 1.22 12.99 -9.51
N HIS A 113 1.81 11.82 -9.72
CA HIS A 113 1.21 10.55 -9.28
C HIS A 113 1.11 10.44 -7.75
N GLN A 114 2.16 10.83 -7.02
CA GLN A 114 2.14 10.86 -5.56
C GLN A 114 1.02 11.78 -5.03
N LEU A 115 0.84 12.96 -5.64
CA LEU A 115 -0.22 13.90 -5.29
C LEU A 115 -1.61 13.35 -5.62
N ARG A 116 -1.80 12.75 -6.81
CA ARG A 116 -3.06 12.10 -7.17
C ARG A 116 -3.41 10.97 -6.20
N TRP A 117 -2.44 10.17 -5.78
CA TRP A 117 -2.68 9.11 -4.79
C TRP A 117 -3.01 9.67 -3.40
N THR A 118 -2.40 10.79 -3.04
CA THR A 118 -2.76 11.53 -1.82
C THR A 118 -4.23 11.95 -1.87
N VAL A 119 -4.68 12.55 -2.97
CA VAL A 119 -6.09 12.93 -3.16
C VAL A 119 -7.02 11.72 -3.12
N LEU A 120 -6.68 10.61 -3.77
CA LEU A 120 -7.46 9.37 -3.69
C LEU A 120 -7.58 8.85 -2.25
N THR A 121 -6.48 8.86 -1.50
CA THR A 121 -6.46 8.44 -0.10
C THR A 121 -7.35 9.32 0.77
N MET A 122 -7.39 10.64 0.51
CA MET A 122 -8.27 11.56 1.21
C MET A 122 -9.75 11.44 0.79
N LYS A 123 -10.04 11.12 -0.47
CA LYS A 123 -11.41 10.76 -0.89
C LYS A 123 -11.90 9.50 -0.17
N ALA A 124 -11.06 8.47 -0.10
CA ALA A 124 -11.36 7.25 0.65
C ALA A 124 -11.55 7.52 2.15
N ALA A 125 -10.74 8.43 2.71
CA ALA A 125 -10.88 8.91 4.07
C ALA A 125 -12.23 9.58 4.35
N GLY A 126 -12.65 10.46 3.43
CA GLY A 126 -13.90 11.20 3.51
C GLY A 126 -15.11 10.28 3.40
N SER A 127 -15.03 9.22 2.59
CA SER A 127 -16.13 8.29 2.33
C SER A 127 -15.68 6.82 2.28
N PRO A 128 -15.35 6.18 3.42
CA PRO A 128 -14.90 4.79 3.50
C PRO A 128 -15.88 3.80 2.87
N ASP A 129 -17.18 4.00 3.09
CA ASP A 129 -18.24 3.14 2.51
C ASP A 129 -18.32 3.21 0.97
N LYS A 130 -17.67 4.22 0.38
CA LYS A 130 -17.57 4.41 -1.08
C LYS A 130 -16.14 4.22 -1.59
N ALA A 131 -15.22 3.71 -0.78
CA ALA A 131 -13.81 3.57 -1.18
C ALA A 131 -13.67 2.77 -2.49
N TYR A 132 -14.47 1.73 -2.68
CA TYR A 132 -14.47 0.90 -3.90
C TYR A 132 -14.92 1.64 -5.17
N SER A 133 -15.63 2.77 -5.06
CA SER A 133 -15.92 3.59 -6.25
C SER A 133 -14.68 4.25 -6.84
N LEU A 134 -13.56 4.28 -6.08
CA LEU A 134 -12.28 4.84 -6.52
C LEU A 134 -11.41 3.84 -7.30
N ALA A 135 -11.84 2.58 -7.43
CA ALA A 135 -11.04 1.51 -8.05
C ALA A 135 -10.61 1.83 -9.48
N ASN A 136 -11.50 2.39 -10.31
CA ASN A 136 -11.17 2.75 -11.69
C ASN A 136 -10.17 3.91 -11.77
N GLU A 137 -10.30 4.91 -10.89
CA GLU A 137 -9.37 6.05 -10.82
C GLU A 137 -7.98 5.57 -10.35
N ALA A 138 -7.93 4.66 -9.38
CA ALA A 138 -6.69 4.04 -8.92
C ALA A 138 -6.03 3.19 -10.02
N LEU A 139 -6.79 2.33 -10.70
CA LEU A 139 -6.27 1.49 -11.79
C LEU A 139 -5.72 2.33 -12.94
N GLY A 140 -6.44 3.39 -13.36
CA GLY A 140 -5.96 4.29 -14.40
C GLY A 140 -4.68 5.04 -14.02
N MET A 141 -4.46 5.31 -12.72
CA MET A 141 -3.20 5.85 -12.25
C MET A 141 -2.07 4.83 -12.33
N LEU A 142 -2.30 3.58 -11.91
CA LEU A 142 -1.32 2.52 -12.03
C LEU A 142 -0.96 2.27 -13.50
N ASP A 143 -1.95 2.24 -14.41
CA ASP A 143 -1.70 2.15 -15.85
C ASP A 143 -0.73 3.24 -16.32
N SER A 144 -0.97 4.51 -15.94
CA SER A 144 -0.08 5.60 -16.35
C SER A 144 1.34 5.50 -15.79
N ILE A 145 1.52 4.95 -14.59
CA ILE A 145 2.85 4.70 -14.02
C ILE A 145 3.58 3.62 -14.83
N TYR A 146 2.88 2.54 -15.17
CA TYR A 146 3.46 1.39 -15.87
C TYR A 146 3.53 1.55 -17.40
N GLN A 147 3.03 2.65 -17.96
CA GLN A 147 3.26 3.04 -19.36
C GLN A 147 4.70 3.53 -19.62
N VAL A 148 5.33 4.13 -18.61
CA VAL A 148 6.69 4.70 -18.70
C VAL A 148 7.63 4.18 -17.58
N PRO A 149 7.74 2.85 -17.40
CA PRO A 149 8.44 2.28 -16.24
C PRO A 149 9.94 2.58 -16.26
N ALA A 150 10.57 2.66 -17.44
CA ALA A 150 11.99 2.99 -17.55
C ALA A 150 12.29 4.42 -17.05
N GLU A 151 11.45 5.39 -17.43
CA GLU A 151 11.57 6.80 -17.05
C GLU A 151 11.35 6.99 -15.54
N LEU A 152 10.37 6.29 -14.97
CA LEU A 152 10.04 6.39 -13.55
C LEU A 152 10.94 5.57 -12.62
N ARG A 153 11.86 4.75 -13.16
CA ARG A 153 12.79 3.91 -12.36
C ARG A 153 13.52 4.71 -11.27
N PRO A 154 14.13 5.88 -11.55
CA PRO A 154 14.85 6.66 -10.53
C PRO A 154 13.93 7.21 -9.43
N HIS A 155 12.63 7.31 -9.72
CA HIS A 155 11.63 7.96 -8.87
C HIS A 155 10.68 6.97 -8.17
N THR A 156 10.98 5.67 -8.21
CA THR A 156 10.23 4.65 -7.46
C THR A 156 10.15 4.95 -5.96
N GLY A 157 11.15 5.63 -5.39
CA GLY A 157 11.12 6.10 -4.01
C GLY A 157 10.02 7.15 -3.72
N VAL A 158 9.73 8.04 -4.68
CA VAL A 158 8.63 9.01 -4.59
C VAL A 158 7.29 8.28 -4.64
N LEU A 159 7.15 7.34 -5.57
CA LEU A 159 5.93 6.56 -5.76
C LEU A 159 5.65 5.56 -4.63
N ALA A 160 6.69 5.05 -3.97
CA ALA A 160 6.57 4.13 -2.83
C ALA A 160 6.44 4.84 -1.47
N GLN A 161 6.56 6.17 -1.44
CA GLN A 161 6.42 6.94 -0.21
C GLN A 161 4.97 6.91 0.27
N SER A 162 4.78 6.53 1.54
CA SER A 162 3.46 6.62 2.20
C SER A 162 2.92 8.05 2.12
N VAL A 163 1.64 8.21 1.77
CA VAL A 163 0.93 9.49 1.72
C VAL A 163 1.17 10.30 3.00
N SER A 164 1.11 9.66 4.17
CA SER A 164 1.30 10.31 5.47
C SER A 164 2.67 10.93 5.69
N SER A 165 3.70 10.54 4.92
CA SER A 165 5.07 11.06 5.04
C SER A 165 5.47 12.00 3.90
N THR A 166 4.60 12.20 2.91
CA THR A 166 4.86 13.12 1.79
C THR A 166 4.95 14.57 2.25
N TYR A 167 5.66 15.40 1.50
CA TYR A 167 5.67 16.84 1.74
C TYR A 167 4.28 17.46 1.59
N PHE A 168 3.45 16.94 0.66
CA PHE A 168 2.06 17.36 0.51
C PHE A 168 1.26 17.14 1.79
N ALA A 169 1.34 15.95 2.38
CA ALA A 169 0.61 15.67 3.62
C ALA A 169 1.17 16.45 4.81
N ARG A 170 2.50 16.56 4.94
CA ARG A 170 3.15 17.32 6.02
C ARG A 170 2.77 18.79 5.99
N ALA A 171 2.88 19.44 4.83
CA ALA A 171 2.60 20.86 4.68
C ALA A 171 1.15 21.24 4.99
N TYR A 172 0.20 20.31 4.83
CA TYR A 172 -1.23 20.56 5.08
C TYR A 172 -1.75 19.87 6.35
N GLY A 173 -0.88 19.31 7.20
CA GLY A 173 -1.27 18.71 8.47
C GLY A 173 -2.11 17.42 8.33
N LEU A 174 -1.85 16.63 7.28
CA LEU A 174 -2.54 15.38 6.94
C LEU A 174 -1.78 14.11 7.40
N THR A 175 -0.71 14.27 8.20
CA THR A 175 0.25 13.19 8.56
C THR A 175 -0.29 12.15 9.52
N GLY A 176 -1.22 12.52 10.41
CA GLY A 176 -1.75 11.63 11.45
C GLY A 176 -2.79 10.63 10.97
N TYR A 177 -3.16 10.69 9.69
CA TYR A 177 -4.31 9.96 9.18
C TYR A 177 -3.93 8.62 8.54
N LYS A 178 -4.65 7.56 8.93
CA LYS A 178 -4.57 6.23 8.33
C LYS A 178 -5.98 5.82 7.90
N VAL A 179 -6.14 5.41 6.64
CA VAL A 179 -7.36 4.71 6.20
C VAL A 179 -7.13 3.22 6.48
N PRO A 180 -7.96 2.57 7.32
CA PRO A 180 -7.92 1.12 7.48
C PRO A 180 -8.09 0.41 6.14
N ASP A 181 -7.38 -0.70 5.96
CA ASP A 181 -7.47 -1.53 4.75
C ASP A 181 -7.27 -0.80 3.42
N TRP A 182 -6.50 0.29 3.43
CA TRP A 182 -6.19 1.07 2.24
C TRP A 182 -4.68 1.04 1.92
N PRO A 183 -4.32 1.04 0.63
CA PRO A 183 -2.93 1.23 0.18
C PRO A 183 -2.48 2.69 0.37
N MET A 184 -1.60 2.96 1.33
CA MET A 184 -1.09 4.32 1.60
C MET A 184 -0.08 4.82 0.56
N SER A 185 0.24 4.04 -0.47
CA SER A 185 1.06 4.42 -1.63
C SER A 185 0.63 3.58 -2.83
N PRO A 186 0.85 4.06 -4.08
CA PRO A 186 0.55 3.27 -5.28
C PRO A 186 1.51 2.08 -5.45
N LEU A 187 2.74 2.20 -4.93
CA LEU A 187 3.76 1.16 -4.95
C LEU A 187 4.20 0.81 -3.53
N GLU A 188 4.62 -0.43 -3.32
CA GLU A 188 5.22 -0.88 -2.06
C GLU A 188 6.67 -1.31 -2.30
N LYS A 189 7.59 -0.78 -1.48
CA LYS A 189 8.99 -1.20 -1.51
C LYS A 189 9.20 -2.34 -0.52
N THR A 190 9.56 -3.51 -1.02
CA THR A 190 9.88 -4.68 -0.21
C THR A 190 11.36 -5.03 -0.33
N GLN A 191 11.84 -5.94 0.51
CA GLN A 191 13.19 -6.51 0.37
C GLN A 191 13.39 -7.21 -0.99
N ARG A 192 12.31 -7.69 -1.60
CA ARG A 192 12.33 -8.41 -2.89
C ARG A 192 12.12 -7.48 -4.09
N GLY A 193 12.07 -6.16 -3.88
CA GLY A 193 11.83 -5.17 -4.93
C GLY A 193 10.50 -4.44 -4.77
N ILE A 194 10.09 -3.76 -5.84
CA ILE A 194 8.85 -2.98 -5.88
C ILE A 194 7.66 -3.89 -6.19
N ARG A 195 6.57 -3.75 -5.44
CA ARG A 195 5.32 -4.50 -5.59
C ARG A 195 4.14 -3.55 -5.79
N VAL A 196 3.08 -4.05 -6.42
CA VAL A 196 1.85 -3.30 -6.75
C VAL A 196 0.59 -4.01 -6.26
N ASP A 197 0.73 -5.11 -5.52
CA ASP A 197 -0.39 -5.95 -5.08
C ASP A 197 -1.32 -5.23 -4.09
N GLY A 198 -0.82 -4.32 -3.26
CA GLY A 198 -1.60 -3.55 -2.29
C GLY A 198 -2.88 -2.92 -2.89
N PRO A 199 -2.77 -2.02 -3.89
CA PRO A 199 -3.92 -1.48 -4.61
C PRO A 199 -4.89 -2.51 -5.18
N PHE A 200 -4.38 -3.62 -5.71
CA PHE A 200 -5.24 -4.65 -6.29
C PHE A 200 -6.02 -5.40 -5.21
N GLN A 201 -5.36 -5.83 -4.14
CA GLN A 201 -5.97 -6.64 -3.09
C GLN A 201 -6.94 -5.86 -2.22
N LYS A 202 -6.62 -4.59 -1.94
CA LYS A 202 -7.37 -3.76 -0.99
C LYS A 202 -8.50 -2.96 -1.62
N LEU A 203 -8.42 -2.70 -2.92
CA LEU A 203 -9.33 -1.77 -3.60
C LEU A 203 -9.91 -2.36 -4.89
N ILE A 204 -9.08 -2.78 -5.84
CA ILE A 204 -9.56 -3.10 -7.20
C ILE A 204 -10.29 -4.44 -7.24
N PHE A 205 -9.70 -5.52 -6.71
CA PHE A 205 -10.35 -6.83 -6.71
C PHE A 205 -11.62 -6.90 -5.87
N PRO A 206 -11.66 -6.37 -4.62
CA PRO A 206 -12.89 -6.33 -3.84
C PRO A 206 -14.04 -5.64 -4.57
N ALA A 207 -13.78 -4.49 -5.21
CA ALA A 207 -14.78 -3.74 -5.96
C ALA A 207 -15.36 -4.52 -7.16
N LEU A 208 -14.55 -5.37 -7.80
CA LEU A 208 -14.96 -6.19 -8.95
C LEU A 208 -15.69 -7.45 -8.50
N ARG A 209 -15.26 -8.07 -7.38
CA ARG A 209 -15.94 -9.22 -6.76
C ARG A 209 -17.34 -8.84 -6.27
N GLU A 210 -17.49 -7.70 -5.61
CA GLU A 210 -18.80 -7.19 -5.13
C GLU A 210 -19.80 -7.03 -6.29
N LYS A 211 -19.32 -6.54 -7.43
CA LYS A 211 -20.13 -6.38 -8.65
C LYS A 211 -20.33 -7.67 -9.44
N ARG A 212 -19.66 -8.75 -9.04
CA ARG A 212 -19.58 -10.02 -9.79
C ARG A 212 -19.13 -9.81 -11.24
N ASP A 213 -18.23 -8.83 -11.45
CA ASP A 213 -17.66 -8.55 -12.77
C ASP A 213 -16.44 -9.46 -13.02
N PHE A 214 -16.70 -10.69 -13.45
CA PHE A 214 -15.67 -11.70 -13.67
C PHE A 214 -14.71 -11.32 -14.81
N ALA A 215 -15.21 -10.70 -15.87
CA ALA A 215 -14.39 -10.24 -16.98
C ALA A 215 -13.45 -9.10 -16.53
N GLY A 216 -13.99 -8.12 -15.79
CA GLY A 216 -13.20 -7.06 -15.17
C GLY A 216 -12.19 -7.59 -14.17
N LEU A 217 -12.56 -8.56 -13.33
CA LEU A 217 -11.67 -9.21 -12.36
C LEU A 217 -10.49 -9.90 -13.05
N ARG A 218 -10.74 -10.69 -14.11
CA ARG A 218 -9.69 -11.33 -14.91
C ARG A 218 -8.79 -10.29 -15.57
N ALA A 219 -9.36 -9.26 -16.17
CA ALA A 219 -8.59 -8.18 -16.78
C ALA A 219 -7.71 -7.42 -15.76
N ALA A 220 -8.23 -7.17 -14.56
CA ALA A 220 -7.47 -6.55 -13.47
C ALA A 220 -6.31 -7.43 -13.00
N TRP A 221 -6.52 -8.75 -12.87
CA TRP A 221 -5.44 -9.69 -12.56
C TRP A 221 -4.35 -9.70 -13.62
N GLN A 222 -4.74 -9.74 -14.90
CA GLN A 222 -3.78 -9.67 -16.02
C GLN A 222 -2.98 -8.36 -15.99
N LYS A 223 -3.61 -7.23 -15.67
CA LYS A 223 -2.92 -5.95 -15.47
C LYS A 223 -1.94 -6.02 -14.30
N ARG A 224 -2.35 -6.55 -13.14
CA ARG A 224 -1.46 -6.74 -11.99
C ARG A 224 -0.23 -7.57 -12.37
N ILE A 225 -0.43 -8.71 -13.02
CA ILE A 225 0.64 -9.60 -13.48
C ILE A 225 1.58 -8.85 -14.42
N LYS A 226 1.02 -8.09 -15.37
CA LYS A 226 1.81 -7.28 -16.30
C LYS A 226 2.64 -6.22 -15.59
N PHE A 227 2.08 -5.56 -14.58
CA PHE A 227 2.79 -4.57 -13.78
C PHE A 227 3.91 -5.20 -12.94
N GLU A 228 3.68 -6.36 -12.33
CA GLU A 228 4.74 -7.09 -11.62
C GLU A 228 5.86 -7.55 -12.57
N GLU A 229 5.51 -7.98 -13.80
CA GLU A 229 6.49 -8.30 -14.86
C GLU A 229 7.33 -7.07 -15.26
N LEU A 230 6.67 -5.92 -15.48
CA LEU A 230 7.35 -4.67 -15.83
C LEU A 230 8.23 -4.17 -14.69
N ALA A 231 7.80 -4.29 -13.44
CA ALA A 231 8.62 -3.95 -12.28
C ALA A 231 9.87 -4.85 -12.19
N ALA A 232 9.73 -6.15 -12.43
CA ALA A 232 10.86 -7.08 -12.47
C ALA A 232 11.85 -6.74 -13.60
N GLY A 233 11.36 -6.29 -14.75
CA GLY A 233 12.19 -5.88 -15.90
C GLY A 233 12.87 -4.53 -15.74
N PHE A 234 12.14 -3.50 -15.27
CA PHE A 234 12.61 -2.12 -15.31
C PHE A 234 13.06 -1.57 -13.96
N TRP A 235 12.56 -2.12 -12.85
CA TRP A 235 12.81 -1.62 -11.50
C TRP A 235 13.63 -2.59 -10.63
N SER A 236 14.24 -3.61 -11.24
CA SER A 236 15.25 -4.42 -10.57
C SER A 236 16.53 -3.60 -10.31
N SER A 237 17.47 -4.17 -9.55
CA SER A 237 18.80 -3.58 -9.35
C SER A 237 19.69 -3.68 -10.59
N GLU A 238 19.31 -4.49 -11.58
CA GLU A 238 20.14 -4.75 -12.76
C GLU A 238 20.18 -3.55 -13.72
N PRO A 239 21.30 -3.31 -14.42
CA PRO A 239 21.35 -2.29 -15.46
C PRO A 239 20.34 -2.58 -16.57
N ILE A 240 19.71 -1.54 -17.14
CA ILE A 240 18.85 -1.72 -18.31
C ILE A 240 19.74 -1.95 -19.54
N ASP A 241 19.58 -3.10 -20.19
CA ASP A 241 20.18 -3.36 -21.50
C ASP A 241 19.57 -2.42 -22.55
N LYS A 242 20.43 -1.74 -23.32
CA LYS A 242 20.00 -0.84 -24.39
C LYS A 242 19.40 -1.58 -25.60
N LYS A 243 19.83 -2.82 -25.86
CA LYS A 243 19.36 -3.64 -26.98
C LYS A 243 18.05 -4.35 -26.65
N ASN A 244 17.92 -4.82 -25.42
CA ASN A 244 16.72 -5.50 -24.92
C ASN A 244 16.21 -4.86 -23.62
N PRO A 245 15.63 -3.64 -23.67
CA PRO A 245 15.17 -2.95 -22.47
C PRO A 245 14.16 -3.78 -21.67
N GLY A 246 14.42 -3.89 -20.37
CA GLY A 246 13.55 -4.63 -19.45
C GLY A 246 13.66 -6.15 -19.54
N MET A 247 14.63 -6.71 -20.28
CA MET A 247 15.00 -8.12 -20.16
C MET A 247 16.12 -8.23 -19.11
N THR A 248 15.78 -8.79 -17.96
CA THR A 248 16.65 -8.91 -16.78
C THR A 248 16.52 -10.32 -16.22
N GLU A 249 17.51 -10.78 -15.45
CA GLU A 249 17.42 -12.05 -14.74
C GLU A 249 16.21 -12.05 -13.81
N ALA A 250 15.92 -10.92 -13.16
CA ALA A 250 14.73 -10.75 -12.33
C ALA A 250 13.42 -10.98 -13.11
N ARG A 251 13.32 -10.51 -14.37
CA ARG A 251 12.15 -10.74 -15.21
C ARG A 251 12.09 -12.17 -15.72
N GLU A 252 13.20 -12.76 -16.15
CA GLU A 252 13.24 -14.17 -16.56
C GLU A 252 12.77 -15.08 -15.43
N LYS A 253 13.30 -14.85 -14.22
CA LYS A 253 12.86 -15.55 -13.01
C LYS A 253 11.38 -15.30 -12.72
N PHE A 254 10.91 -14.06 -12.87
CA PHE A 254 9.49 -13.76 -12.73
C PHE A 254 8.63 -14.58 -13.70
N LEU A 255 9.02 -14.68 -14.98
CA LEU A 255 8.26 -15.40 -15.99
C LEU A 255 8.20 -16.92 -15.72
N ILE A 256 9.28 -17.49 -15.20
CA ILE A 256 9.38 -18.94 -14.94
C ILE A 256 8.75 -19.32 -13.61
N GLU A 257 9.00 -18.56 -12.54
CA GLU A 257 8.62 -18.94 -11.17
C GLU A 257 7.39 -18.21 -10.66
N THR A 258 7.28 -16.89 -10.90
CA THR A 258 6.26 -16.06 -10.25
C THR A 258 4.98 -15.97 -11.07
N LYS A 259 5.10 -15.80 -12.39
CA LYS A 259 3.96 -15.63 -13.28
C LYS A 259 3.01 -16.83 -13.21
N PRO A 260 3.48 -18.10 -13.28
CA PRO A 260 2.58 -19.24 -13.17
C PRO A 260 1.79 -19.25 -11.85
N LYS A 261 2.44 -18.92 -10.73
CA LYS A 261 1.77 -18.79 -9.41
C LYS A 261 0.67 -17.72 -9.43
N LEU A 262 0.92 -16.58 -10.07
CA LEU A 262 -0.08 -15.51 -10.18
C LEU A 262 -1.23 -15.87 -11.14
N ASP A 263 -0.94 -16.55 -12.25
CA ASP A 263 -1.97 -17.06 -13.17
C ASP A 263 -2.89 -18.06 -12.44
N TRP A 264 -2.31 -18.94 -11.61
CA TRP A 264 -3.09 -19.85 -10.75
C TRP A 264 -3.97 -19.10 -9.76
N GLN A 265 -3.40 -18.14 -9.02
CA GLN A 265 -4.14 -17.32 -8.05
C GLN A 265 -5.29 -16.56 -8.70
N MET A 266 -5.08 -16.05 -9.92
CA MET A 266 -6.12 -15.40 -10.70
C MET A 266 -7.31 -16.35 -10.95
N GLU A 267 -7.06 -17.55 -11.47
CA GLU A 267 -8.15 -18.48 -11.77
C GLU A 267 -8.81 -19.03 -10.50
N ALA A 268 -8.04 -19.27 -9.43
CA ALA A 268 -8.61 -19.64 -8.13
C ALA A 268 -9.52 -18.54 -7.56
N ASP A 269 -9.16 -17.26 -7.70
CA ASP A 269 -9.98 -16.13 -7.28
C ASP A 269 -11.25 -16.00 -8.14
N LEU A 270 -11.14 -16.20 -9.45
CA LEU A 270 -12.29 -16.21 -10.35
C LEU A 270 -13.25 -17.36 -10.04
N PHE A 271 -12.72 -18.54 -9.73
CA PHE A 271 -13.52 -19.67 -9.26
C PHE A 271 -14.28 -19.31 -7.98
N ALA A 272 -13.57 -18.80 -6.96
CA ALA A 272 -14.18 -18.40 -5.69
C ALA A 272 -15.20 -17.26 -5.83
N ALA A 273 -15.03 -16.37 -6.81
CA ALA A 273 -15.99 -15.31 -7.12
C ALA A 273 -17.26 -15.84 -7.83
N GLY A 274 -17.22 -17.05 -8.39
CA GLY A 274 -18.34 -17.72 -9.04
C GLY A 274 -18.20 -17.96 -10.54
N ASP A 275 -17.06 -17.67 -11.17
CA ASP A 275 -16.75 -18.02 -12.57
C ASP A 275 -16.23 -19.47 -12.69
N GLU A 276 -16.84 -20.39 -11.92
CA GLU A 276 -16.31 -21.73 -11.62
C GLU A 276 -15.98 -22.54 -12.88
N ARG A 277 -16.89 -22.57 -13.87
CA ARG A 277 -16.71 -23.38 -15.08
C ARG A 277 -15.51 -22.91 -15.90
N VAL A 278 -15.40 -21.60 -16.16
CA VAL A 278 -14.33 -21.04 -16.99
C VAL A 278 -13.01 -21.15 -16.25
N ALA A 279 -13.00 -20.78 -14.96
CA ALA A 279 -11.84 -20.89 -14.11
C ALA A 279 -11.32 -22.34 -14.02
N ALA A 280 -12.20 -23.32 -13.81
CA ALA A 280 -11.79 -24.73 -13.71
C ALA A 280 -11.15 -25.26 -15.00
N ILE A 281 -11.67 -24.88 -16.17
CA ILE A 281 -11.06 -25.22 -17.47
C ILE A 281 -9.66 -24.61 -17.58
N ASN A 282 -9.51 -23.34 -17.18
CA ASN A 282 -8.23 -22.65 -17.23
C ASN A 282 -7.24 -23.21 -16.19
N MET A 283 -7.69 -23.62 -15.01
CA MET A 283 -6.86 -24.28 -13.98
C MET A 283 -6.37 -25.65 -14.46
N LEU A 284 -7.22 -26.45 -15.11
CA LEU A 284 -6.77 -27.72 -15.71
C LEU A 284 -5.71 -27.48 -16.80
N LYS A 285 -5.93 -26.48 -17.67
CA LYS A 285 -4.94 -26.10 -18.68
C LYS A 285 -3.63 -25.63 -18.02
N HIS A 286 -3.70 -24.83 -16.96
CA HIS A 286 -2.54 -24.38 -16.21
C HIS A 286 -1.69 -25.56 -15.71
N LEU A 287 -2.33 -26.59 -15.14
CA LEU A 287 -1.64 -27.81 -14.71
C LEU A 287 -0.96 -28.52 -15.88
N GLN A 288 -1.64 -28.64 -17.03
CA GLN A 288 -1.08 -29.26 -18.24
C GLN A 288 0.15 -28.51 -18.75
N ASP A 289 0.10 -27.17 -18.74
CA ASP A 289 1.18 -26.32 -19.24
C ASP A 289 2.38 -26.25 -18.27
N ASN A 290 2.20 -26.60 -16.98
CA ASN A 290 3.20 -26.41 -15.92
C ASN A 290 3.52 -27.69 -15.12
N LEU A 291 3.45 -28.87 -15.74
CA LEU A 291 3.66 -30.18 -15.08
C LEU A 291 5.00 -30.32 -14.32
N THR A 292 6.05 -29.59 -14.74
CA THR A 292 7.39 -29.64 -14.15
C THR A 292 7.65 -28.51 -13.16
N HIS A 293 6.71 -27.59 -12.95
CA HIS A 293 6.86 -26.48 -12.02
C HIS A 293 6.89 -26.98 -10.57
N THR A 294 7.64 -26.31 -9.68
CA THR A 294 7.83 -26.76 -8.29
C THR A 294 6.52 -26.84 -7.50
N ASP A 295 5.57 -25.96 -7.80
CA ASP A 295 4.28 -25.87 -7.13
C ASP A 295 3.18 -26.72 -7.81
N ALA A 296 3.50 -27.47 -8.88
CA ALA A 296 2.49 -28.19 -9.67
C ALA A 296 1.65 -29.18 -8.85
N ARG A 297 2.28 -29.84 -7.87
CA ARG A 297 1.59 -30.76 -6.94
C ARG A 297 0.61 -30.05 -6.01
N ASP A 298 0.97 -28.86 -5.53
CA ASP A 298 0.11 -28.07 -4.64
C ASP A 298 -1.11 -27.55 -5.40
N TRP A 299 -0.92 -27.10 -6.65
CA TRP A 299 -2.00 -26.71 -7.54
C TRP A 299 -2.93 -27.88 -7.86
N GLU A 300 -2.37 -29.07 -8.14
CA GLU A 300 -3.16 -30.28 -8.37
C GLU A 300 -4.05 -30.60 -7.16
N ALA A 301 -3.49 -30.57 -5.95
CA ALA A 301 -4.23 -30.81 -4.71
C ALA A 301 -5.36 -29.79 -4.52
N GLN A 302 -5.06 -28.49 -4.65
CA GLN A 302 -6.05 -27.41 -4.55
C GLN A 302 -7.18 -27.59 -5.57
N PHE A 303 -6.87 -27.92 -6.82
CA PHE A 303 -7.90 -28.11 -7.84
C PHE A 303 -8.78 -29.32 -7.58
N ARG A 304 -8.20 -30.43 -7.10
CA ARG A 304 -8.99 -31.61 -6.68
C ARG A 304 -9.98 -31.27 -5.57
N GLU A 305 -9.58 -30.47 -4.59
CA GLU A 305 -10.47 -30.02 -3.52
C GLU A 305 -11.61 -29.13 -4.05
N LEU A 306 -11.31 -28.25 -5.02
CA LEU A 306 -12.32 -27.36 -5.62
C LEU A 306 -13.37 -28.12 -6.44
N VAL A 307 -12.97 -29.12 -7.25
CA VAL A 307 -13.91 -29.86 -8.12
C VAL A 307 -14.58 -31.05 -7.45
N ASN A 308 -14.08 -31.48 -6.28
CA ASN A 308 -14.64 -32.57 -5.49
C ASN A 308 -14.59 -32.20 -4.00
N PRO A 309 -15.44 -31.24 -3.55
CA PRO A 309 -15.41 -30.78 -2.18
C PRO A 309 -15.78 -31.92 -1.21
N PRO A 310 -15.12 -32.05 -0.04
CA PRO A 310 -15.53 -33.00 0.98
C PRO A 310 -17.01 -32.77 1.33
N ALA A 311 -17.79 -33.84 1.47
CA ALA A 311 -19.19 -33.74 1.86
C ALA A 311 -19.31 -32.90 3.13
N ALA A 312 -20.12 -31.83 3.09
CA ALA A 312 -20.36 -30.97 4.24
C ALA A 312 -20.84 -31.82 5.42
N ALA A 313 -20.23 -31.65 6.60
CA ALA A 313 -20.69 -32.30 7.81
C ALA A 313 -22.17 -31.92 8.04
N PRO A 314 -23.04 -32.88 8.41
CA PRO A 314 -24.45 -32.58 8.65
C PRO A 314 -24.56 -31.54 9.78
N ASP A 315 -25.40 -30.54 9.53
CA ASP A 315 -25.73 -29.48 10.49
C ASP A 315 -26.15 -30.13 11.82
N PRO A 316 -25.59 -29.73 12.98
CA PRO A 316 -26.14 -30.10 14.27
C PRO A 316 -27.46 -29.35 14.44
N GLY A 317 -28.55 -30.03 14.09
CA GLY A 317 -29.92 -29.55 14.31
C GLY A 317 -30.28 -29.31 15.77
#